data_AF-A0A838EXJ7-F1
#
_entry.id   AF-A0A838EXJ7-F1
#
_cell.length_a   1.000
_cell.length_b   1.000
_cell.length_c   1.000
_cell.angle_alpha   90.00
_cell.angle_beta   90.00
_cell.angle_gamma   90.00
#
_symmetry.space_group_name_H-M   'P 1'
#
loop_
_entity.id
_entity.type
_entity.pdbx_description
1 polymer ?
#
loop_
_entity_poly.entity_id
_entity_poly.type
_entity_poly.pdbx_seq_one_letter_code
_entity_poly.pdbx_strand_id
1 'polypeptide(L)'
;MKKKTYTWPSEEELKRVLPILEKSEGSRGYDPNFSMVDKLKYELCKQFVSYKLDHDISQKELAEKLEIDPALMSKILRYRFDDFTIDRLVRYLEILDIKVTLKVA
;
A
#
# COMPACT_ATOMS: atom_id res chain seq x y z
N MET A 1 -22.12 -3.23 -8.13
CA MET A 1 -21.27 -3.76 -7.04
C MET A 1 -21.98 -4.93 -6.38
N LYS A 2 -21.44 -6.17 -6.45
CA LYS A 2 -22.05 -7.32 -5.76
C LYS A 2 -21.79 -7.18 -4.25
N LYS A 3 -22.83 -7.23 -3.42
CA LYS A 3 -22.70 -7.25 -1.95
C LYS A 3 -21.96 -8.54 -1.56
N LYS A 4 -20.70 -8.43 -1.12
CA LYS A 4 -20.03 -9.54 -0.43
C LYS A 4 -20.67 -9.71 0.94
N THR A 5 -21.33 -10.84 1.17
CA THR A 5 -21.80 -11.23 2.50
C THR A 5 -20.58 -11.68 3.32
N TYR A 6 -20.20 -10.89 4.31
CA TYR A 6 -19.09 -11.23 5.20
C TYR A 6 -19.61 -12.13 6.33
N THR A 7 -19.28 -13.41 6.27
CA THR A 7 -19.52 -14.38 7.36
C THR A 7 -18.26 -14.48 8.21
N TRP A 8 -18.44 -14.50 9.54
CA TRP A 8 -17.33 -14.70 10.47
C TRP A 8 -16.64 -16.06 10.19
N PRO A 9 -15.29 -16.13 10.17
CA PRO A 9 -14.57 -17.39 9.93
C PRO A 9 -14.88 -18.47 10.98
N SER A 10 -14.80 -19.74 10.59
CA SER A 10 -14.96 -20.85 11.53
C SER A 10 -13.77 -20.96 12.49
N GLU A 11 -13.95 -21.65 13.63
CA GLU A 11 -12.86 -21.87 14.59
C GLU A 11 -11.67 -22.63 13.97
N GLU A 12 -11.95 -23.57 13.07
CA GLU A 12 -10.93 -24.31 12.32
C GLU A 12 -10.13 -23.39 11.38
N GLU A 13 -10.82 -22.48 10.70
CA GLU A 13 -10.19 -21.49 9.83
C GLU A 13 -9.32 -20.51 10.64
N LEU A 14 -9.79 -20.07 11.80
CA LEU A 14 -9.01 -19.22 12.71
C LEU A 14 -7.74 -19.95 13.20
N LYS A 15 -7.84 -21.20 13.64
CA LYS A 15 -6.68 -22.02 14.07
C LYS A 15 -5.64 -22.18 12.96
N ARG A 16 -6.09 -22.25 11.69
CA ARG A 16 -5.20 -22.35 10.53
C ARG A 16 -4.52 -21.02 10.20
N VAL A 17 -5.28 -19.91 10.25
CA VAL A 17 -4.83 -18.61 9.72
C VAL A 17 -4.04 -17.80 10.77
N LEU A 18 -4.40 -17.87 12.05
CA LEU A 18 -3.74 -17.08 13.11
C LEU A 18 -2.21 -17.29 13.17
N PRO A 19 -1.66 -18.52 13.15
CA PRO A 19 -0.22 -18.73 13.20
C PRO A 19 0.52 -18.20 11.95
N ILE A 20 -0.18 -18.15 10.81
CA ILE A 20 0.34 -17.57 9.57
C ILE A 20 0.40 -16.06 9.71
N LEU A 21 -0.66 -15.45 10.24
CA LEU A 21 -0.73 -14.00 10.46
C LEU A 21 0.29 -13.50 11.48
N GLU A 22 0.49 -14.24 12.58
CA GLU A 22 1.49 -13.91 13.61
C GLU A 22 2.91 -13.83 13.04
N LYS A 23 3.25 -14.70 12.08
CA LYS A 23 4.55 -14.71 11.39
C LYS A 23 4.60 -13.76 10.20
N SER A 24 3.45 -13.33 9.72
CA SER A 24 3.37 -12.47 8.55
C SER A 24 3.67 -11.03 8.94
N GLU A 25 4.50 -10.39 8.14
CA GLU A 25 4.81 -9.00 8.37
C GLU A 25 3.74 -8.12 7.72
N GLY A 26 2.93 -7.49 8.56
CA GLY A 26 1.82 -6.63 8.16
C GLY A 26 2.26 -5.36 7.42
N SER A 27 1.26 -4.56 7.04
CA SER A 27 1.49 -3.20 6.54
C SER A 27 1.84 -2.28 7.70
N ARG A 28 2.74 -1.32 7.48
CA ARG A 28 3.10 -0.31 8.48
C ARG A 28 1.90 0.62 8.67
N GLY A 29 1.40 0.70 9.90
CA GLY A 29 0.34 1.63 10.27
C GLY A 29 0.82 3.08 10.23
N TYR A 30 -0.13 4.02 10.19
CA TYR A 30 0.17 5.44 10.39
C TYR A 30 0.61 5.67 11.84
N ASP A 31 1.67 6.45 12.04
CA ASP A 31 2.12 6.90 13.36
C ASP A 31 1.95 8.43 13.46
N PRO A 32 1.22 8.95 14.46
CA PRO A 32 1.07 10.40 14.65
C PRO A 32 2.41 11.14 14.86
N ASN A 33 3.42 10.43 15.36
CA ASN A 33 4.76 10.97 15.63
C ASN A 33 5.69 10.92 14.42
N PHE A 34 5.22 10.49 13.24
CA PHE A 34 6.02 10.56 12.03
C PHE A 34 6.57 11.96 11.79
N SER A 35 7.82 12.01 11.32
CA SER A 35 8.42 13.23 10.79
C SER A 35 7.57 13.77 9.64
N MET A 36 7.71 15.05 9.32
CA MET A 36 6.98 15.63 8.18
C MET A 36 7.26 14.88 6.87
N VAL A 37 8.51 14.47 6.67
CA VAL A 37 8.96 13.69 5.51
C VAL A 37 8.28 12.33 5.48
N ASP A 38 8.18 11.64 6.61
CA ASP A 38 7.56 10.32 6.69
C ASP A 38 6.04 10.39 6.53
N LYS A 39 5.39 11.43 7.07
CA LYS A 39 3.96 11.71 6.81
C LYS A 39 3.70 11.88 5.33
N LEU A 40 4.58 12.63 4.64
CA LEU A 40 4.46 12.84 3.21
C LEU A 40 4.65 11.54 2.41
N LYS A 41 5.68 10.75 2.73
CA LYS A 41 5.90 9.44 2.10
C LYS A 41 4.72 8.49 2.34
N TYR A 42 4.14 8.50 3.54
CA TYR A 42 2.96 7.72 3.86
C TYR A 42 1.77 8.10 2.97
N GLU A 43 1.47 9.40 2.84
CA GLU A 43 0.38 9.88 1.98
C GLU A 43 0.64 9.61 0.49
N LEU A 44 1.89 9.65 0.04
CA LEU A 44 2.25 9.23 -1.31
C LEU A 44 2.03 7.73 -1.52
N CYS A 45 2.45 6.87 -0.59
CA CYS A 45 2.20 5.42 -0.62
C CYS A 45 0.69 5.11 -0.72
N LYS A 46 -0.13 5.86 0.02
CA LYS A 46 -1.59 5.72 -0.01
C LYS A 46 -2.18 5.95 -1.41
N GLN A 47 -1.62 6.86 -2.21
CA GLN A 47 -2.09 7.08 -3.59
C GLN A 47 -1.94 5.82 -4.45
N PHE A 48 -0.86 5.05 -4.30
CA PHE A 48 -0.70 3.78 -5.02
C PHE A 48 -1.73 2.73 -4.58
N VAL A 49 -2.03 2.68 -3.28
CA VAL A 49 -3.05 1.77 -2.74
C VAL A 49 -4.43 2.14 -3.30
N SER A 50 -4.79 3.42 -3.28
CA SER A 50 -6.03 3.93 -3.89
C SER A 50 -6.08 3.59 -5.37
N TYR A 51 -5.03 3.90 -6.14
CA TYR A 51 -4.98 3.61 -7.57
C TYR A 51 -5.21 2.12 -7.86
N LYS A 52 -4.53 1.23 -7.13
CA LYS A 52 -4.70 -0.23 -7.26
C LYS A 52 -6.14 -0.67 -7.02
N LEU A 53 -6.78 -0.12 -5.98
CA LEU A 53 -8.17 -0.45 -5.62
C LEU A 53 -9.18 0.11 -6.63
N ASP A 54 -8.99 1.35 -7.08
CA ASP A 54 -9.88 2.03 -8.01
C ASP A 54 -9.86 1.39 -9.42
N HIS A 55 -8.72 0.82 -9.80
CA HIS A 55 -8.54 0.15 -11.10
C HIS A 55 -8.69 -1.37 -11.02
N ASP A 56 -8.89 -1.94 -9.83
CA ASP A 56 -8.99 -3.39 -9.59
C ASP A 56 -7.83 -4.21 -10.19
N ILE A 57 -6.60 -3.68 -10.11
CA ILE A 57 -5.39 -4.34 -10.61
C ILE A 57 -4.61 -5.06 -9.51
N SER A 58 -3.85 -6.07 -9.89
CA SER A 58 -2.93 -6.77 -9.02
C SER A 58 -1.69 -5.93 -8.69
N GLN A 59 -0.97 -6.34 -7.64
CA GLN A 59 0.32 -5.74 -7.30
C GLN A 59 1.33 -5.88 -8.44
N LYS A 60 1.31 -7.02 -9.15
CA LYS A 60 2.23 -7.32 -10.24
C LYS A 60 1.97 -6.40 -11.44
N GLU A 61 0.71 -6.24 -11.85
CA GLU A 61 0.32 -5.34 -12.94
C GLU A 61 0.68 -3.88 -12.63
N LEU A 62 0.49 -3.43 -11.39
CA LEU A 62 0.90 -2.09 -10.98
C LEU A 62 2.43 -1.90 -11.03
N ALA A 63 3.20 -2.92 -10.64
CA ALA A 63 4.66 -2.89 -10.73
C ALA A 63 5.14 -2.84 -12.19
N GLU A 64 4.51 -3.64 -13.07
CA GLU A 64 4.78 -3.65 -14.52
C GLU A 64 4.45 -2.31 -15.16
N LYS A 65 3.31 -1.69 -14.80
CA LYS A 65 2.92 -0.37 -15.31
C LYS A 65 3.90 0.75 -14.94
N LEU A 66 4.60 0.60 -13.81
CA LEU A 66 5.63 1.53 -13.34
C LEU A 66 7.05 1.13 -13.74
N GLU A 67 7.21 -0.02 -14.40
CA GLU A 67 8.51 -0.61 -14.74
C GLU A 67 9.44 -0.77 -13.53
N ILE A 68 8.89 -1.18 -12.38
CA ILE A 68 9.66 -1.43 -11.16
C ILE A 68 9.58 -2.88 -10.70
N ASP A 69 10.55 -3.29 -9.89
CA ASP A 69 10.58 -4.62 -9.28
C ASP A 69 9.33 -4.87 -8.39
N PRO A 70 8.65 -6.03 -8.51
CA PRO A 70 7.47 -6.37 -7.70
C PRO A 70 7.69 -6.31 -6.19
N ALA A 71 8.92 -6.54 -5.69
CA ALA A 71 9.27 -6.41 -4.29
C ALA A 71 9.30 -4.95 -3.84
N LEU A 72 9.72 -4.01 -4.70
CA LEU A 72 9.63 -2.57 -4.41
C LEU A 72 8.17 -2.13 -4.35
N MET A 73 7.34 -2.58 -5.29
CA MET A 73 5.90 -2.30 -5.23
C MET A 73 5.26 -2.90 -3.96
N SER A 74 5.68 -4.10 -3.55
CA SER A 74 5.25 -4.71 -2.27
C SER A 74 5.53 -3.78 -1.09
N LYS A 75 6.75 -3.19 -1.02
CA LYS A 75 7.13 -2.26 0.04
C LYS A 75 6.25 -1.00 0.01
N ILE A 76 6.02 -0.42 -1.16
CA ILE A 76 5.15 0.76 -1.34
C ILE A 76 3.73 0.47 -0.83
N LEU A 77 3.11 -0.63 -1.27
CA LEU A 77 1.75 -0.99 -0.86
C LEU A 77 1.62 -1.37 0.62
N ARG A 78 2.73 -1.76 1.26
CA ARG A 78 2.80 -2.05 2.70
C ARG A 78 3.29 -0.86 3.54
N TYR A 79 3.38 0.34 2.97
CA TYR A 79 3.85 1.56 3.64
C TYR A 79 5.26 1.44 4.23
N ARG A 80 6.14 0.67 3.58
CA ARG A 80 7.56 0.55 3.95
C ARG A 80 8.42 1.42 3.06
N PHE A 81 8.39 2.70 3.37
CA PHE A 81 9.01 3.75 2.57
C PHE A 81 10.39 4.19 3.10
N ASP A 82 10.99 3.43 4.02
CA ASP A 82 12.31 3.73 4.58
C ASP A 82 13.39 3.82 3.49
N ASP A 83 13.27 2.98 2.45
CA ASP A 83 14.19 2.94 1.30
C ASP A 83 13.80 3.90 0.15
N PHE A 84 12.76 4.72 0.33
CA PHE A 84 12.21 5.58 -0.72
C PHE A 84 12.39 7.05 -0.39
N THR A 85 12.84 7.83 -1.37
CA THR A 85 12.79 9.29 -1.32
C THR A 85 11.42 9.80 -1.80
N ILE A 86 11.07 11.02 -1.42
CA ILE A 86 9.83 11.67 -1.90
C ILE A 86 9.86 11.78 -3.42
N ASP A 87 10.96 12.26 -3.99
CA ASP A 87 11.13 12.44 -5.44
C ASP A 87 10.88 11.14 -6.21
N ARG A 88 11.37 10.01 -5.67
CA ARG A 88 11.17 8.69 -6.28
C ARG A 88 9.71 8.29 -6.30
N LEU A 89 8.98 8.51 -5.20
CA LEU A 89 7.55 8.21 -5.12
C LEU A 89 6.74 9.13 -6.02
N VAL A 90 7.06 10.43 -6.06
CA VAL A 90 6.39 11.39 -6.95
C VAL A 90 6.58 11.01 -8.41
N ARG A 91 7.80 10.67 -8.83
CA ARG A 91 8.08 10.23 -10.21
C ARG A 91 7.23 9.03 -10.62
N TYR A 92 7.01 8.09 -9.71
CA TYR A 92 6.12 6.96 -9.98
C TYR A 92 4.65 7.37 -10.10
N LEU A 93 4.17 8.32 -9.29
CA LEU A 93 2.81 8.84 -9.41
C LEU A 93 2.60 9.63 -10.72
N GLU A 94 3.63 10.32 -11.21
CA GLU A 94 3.60 10.99 -12.52
C GLU A 94 3.38 10.00 -13.66
N ILE A 95 4.01 8.81 -13.62
CA ILE A 95 3.81 7.74 -14.61
C ILE A 95 2.36 7.23 -14.60
N LEU A 96 1.68 7.31 -13.45
CA LEU A 96 0.27 6.94 -13.32
C LEU A 96 -0.69 8.07 -13.71
N ASP A 97 -0.18 9.24 -14.08
CA ASP A 97 -0.96 10.46 -14.36
C ASP A 97 -1.91 10.84 -13.21
N ILE A 98 -1.46 10.62 -11.97
CA ILE A 98 -2.23 10.96 -10.78
C ILE A 98 -1.93 12.40 -10.39
N LYS A 99 -2.94 13.26 -10.42
CA LYS A 99 -2.85 14.60 -9.83
C LYS A 99 -2.89 14.49 -8.31
N VAL A 100 -1.75 14.71 -7.66
CA VAL A 100 -1.66 14.67 -6.21
C VAL A 100 -1.74 16.09 -5.64
N THR A 101 -2.68 16.34 -4.75
CA THR A 101 -2.69 17.56 -3.91
C THR A 101 -2.44 17.14 -2.47
N LEU A 102 -1.24 17.44 -1.98
CA LEU A 102 -0.82 17.08 -0.63
C LEU A 102 -1.05 18.29 0.27
N LYS A 103 -1.89 18.12 1.30
CA LYS A 103 -2.02 19.10 2.37
C LYS A 103 -0.97 18.78 3.41
N VAL A 104 0.01 19.66 3.53
CA VAL A 104 1.03 19.61 4.57
C VAL A 104 0.66 20.66 5.60
N ALA A 105 0.36 20.23 6.83
CA ALA A 105 -0.09 21.09 7.94
C ALA A 105 1.10 21.62 8.74
#